data_AF-A0A7W2TU32-F1
#
_entry.id   AF-A0A7W2TU32-F1
#
_cell.length_a   1.000
_cell.length_b   1.000
_cell.length_c   1.000
_cell.angle_alpha   90.00
_cell.angle_beta   90.00
_cell.angle_gamma   90.00
#
_symmetry.space_group_name_H-M   'P 1'
#
loop_
_entity.id
_entity.type
_entity.pdbx_description
1 polymer ?
#
loop_
_entity_poly.entity_id
_entity_poly.type
_entity_poly.pdbx_seq_one_letter_code
_entity_poly.pdbx_strand_id
1 'polypeptide(L)'
;MIKTLNISVRGQGLQPFTELVAALLKQSTEDEGLCTLFIRHSSASLLIQENYDDSARSDLENWLNRLVPEQDPLYTHTLEGSDDMPAHIKSALTATQLSIPFQNRQLMLGTWQGIYLWEHRHGPRTRQVIVQLP
;
A
#
# COMPACT_ATOMS: atom_id res chain seq x y z
N MET A 1 18.69 -4.12 -7.97
CA MET A 1 17.75 -4.12 -9.14
C MET A 1 16.54 -3.19 -8.92
N ILE A 2 16.05 -2.45 -9.93
CA ILE A 2 14.81 -1.63 -9.84
C ILE A 2 13.73 -2.15 -10.82
N LYS A 3 12.49 -2.31 -10.32
CA LYS A 3 11.31 -2.71 -11.10
C LYS A 3 10.09 -1.86 -10.73
N THR A 4 9.12 -1.79 -11.63
CA THR A 4 7.82 -1.14 -11.38
C THR A 4 6.73 -2.19 -11.40
N LEU A 5 5.93 -2.25 -10.34
CA LEU A 5 4.68 -3.01 -10.28
C LEU A 5 3.49 -2.08 -10.51
N ASN A 6 2.59 -2.48 -11.40
CA ASN A 6 1.29 -1.83 -11.58
C ASN A 6 0.24 -2.64 -10.81
N ILE A 7 -0.37 -2.03 -9.80
CA ILE A 7 -1.36 -2.65 -8.94
C ILE A 7 -2.73 -2.07 -9.30
N SER A 8 -3.61 -2.90 -9.87
CA SER A 8 -4.99 -2.51 -10.13
C SER A 8 -5.85 -2.72 -8.90
N VAL A 9 -6.59 -1.69 -8.53
CA VAL A 9 -7.53 -1.68 -7.41
C VAL A 9 -8.93 -1.34 -7.91
N ARG A 10 -9.95 -1.84 -7.21
CA ARG A 10 -11.35 -1.62 -7.58
C ARG A 10 -11.96 -0.37 -6.94
N GLY A 11 -11.34 0.11 -5.87
CA GLY A 11 -11.80 1.21 -5.04
C GLY A 11 -11.06 1.20 -3.71
N GLN A 12 -11.54 2.02 -2.79
CA GLN A 12 -10.98 2.19 -1.47
C GLN A 12 -10.85 0.84 -0.74
N GLY A 13 -9.72 0.63 -0.06
CA GLY A 13 -9.43 -0.61 0.64
C GLY A 13 -7.97 -1.04 0.59
N LEU A 14 -7.64 -1.97 1.48
CA LEU A 14 -6.38 -2.69 1.48
C LEU A 14 -6.38 -3.76 0.39
N GLN A 15 -5.55 -3.62 -0.64
CA GLN A 15 -5.32 -4.61 -1.69
C GLN A 15 -4.01 -5.38 -1.43
N PRO A 16 -4.06 -6.70 -1.16
CA PRO A 16 -2.84 -7.48 -0.99
C PRO A 16 -2.07 -7.60 -2.30
N PHE A 17 -0.74 -7.52 -2.22
CA PHE A 17 0.15 -7.76 -3.37
C PHE A 17 1.47 -8.46 -3.01
N THR A 18 1.55 -9.09 -1.83
CA THR A 18 2.75 -9.83 -1.35
C THR A 18 3.32 -10.78 -2.40
N GLU A 19 2.47 -11.56 -3.06
CA GLU A 19 2.89 -12.56 -4.05
C GLU A 19 3.63 -11.95 -5.25
N LEU A 20 3.28 -10.72 -5.65
CA LEU A 20 3.98 -10.02 -6.73
C LEU A 20 5.41 -9.64 -6.31
N VAL A 21 5.59 -9.23 -5.05
CA VAL A 21 6.92 -8.91 -4.50
C VAL A 21 7.74 -10.19 -4.34
N ALA A 22 7.14 -11.27 -3.83
CA ALA A 22 7.80 -12.58 -3.70
C ALA A 22 8.24 -13.13 -5.06
N ALA A 23 7.42 -12.98 -6.10
CA ALA A 23 7.78 -13.38 -7.47
C ALA A 23 8.96 -12.58 -8.03
N LEU A 24 9.12 -11.31 -7.65
CA LEU A 24 10.28 -10.50 -8.03
C LEU A 24 11.55 -10.93 -7.29
N LEU A 25 11.46 -11.29 -6.00
CA LEU A 25 12.62 -11.78 -5.24
C LEU A 25 13.22 -13.05 -5.83
N LYS A 26 12.41 -13.93 -6.43
CA LYS A 26 12.90 -15.13 -7.14
C LYS A 26 13.83 -14.79 -8.31
N GLN A 27 13.76 -13.56 -8.83
CA GLN A 27 14.61 -13.05 -9.92
C GLN A 27 15.83 -12.27 -9.39
N SER A 28 15.93 -12.08 -8.07
CA SER A 28 17.09 -11.44 -7.44
C SER A 28 18.36 -12.26 -7.67
N THR A 29 19.47 -11.59 -7.95
CA THR A 29 20.80 -12.22 -7.94
C THR A 29 21.26 -12.47 -6.51
N GLU A 30 20.97 -11.53 -5.62
CA GLU A 30 21.30 -11.60 -4.19
C GLU A 30 20.39 -12.57 -3.46
N ASP A 31 20.95 -13.29 -2.48
CA ASP A 31 20.23 -14.24 -1.64
C ASP A 31 19.54 -13.57 -0.44
N GLU A 32 20.16 -12.53 0.10
CA GLU A 32 19.66 -11.74 1.24
C GLU A 32 19.87 -10.23 1.03
N GLY A 33 19.10 -9.43 1.76
CA GLY A 33 19.22 -7.98 1.71
C GLY A 33 17.92 -7.27 2.11
N LEU A 34 17.75 -6.05 1.59
CA LEU A 34 16.59 -5.20 1.87
C LEU A 34 15.77 -4.97 0.60
N CYS A 35 14.51 -5.37 0.62
CA CYS A 35 13.53 -5.04 -0.40
C CYS A 35 12.82 -3.73 -0.01
N THR A 36 13.05 -2.67 -0.79
CA THR A 36 12.36 -1.38 -0.59
C THR A 36 11.23 -1.24 -1.60
N LEU A 37 10.05 -0.89 -1.09
CA LEU A 37 8.85 -0.62 -1.87
C LEU A 37 8.50 0.86 -1.72
N PHE A 38 8.27 1.57 -2.82
CA PHE A 38 7.89 2.98 -2.80
C PHE A 38 6.71 3.25 -3.73
N ILE A 39 5.61 3.79 -3.20
CA ILE A 39 4.44 4.13 -4.03
C ILE A 39 4.60 5.52 -4.65
N ARG A 40 4.37 5.62 -5.97
CA ARG A 40 4.46 6.90 -6.72
C ARG A 40 3.14 7.65 -6.75
N HIS A 41 2.46 7.71 -5.62
CA HIS A 41 1.12 8.28 -5.48
C HIS A 41 0.97 8.95 -4.12
N SER A 42 0.27 10.08 -4.06
CA SER A 42 0.02 10.84 -2.82
C SER A 42 -1.38 10.65 -2.24
N SER A 43 -2.18 9.78 -2.86
CA SER A 43 -3.56 9.45 -2.48
C SER A 43 -3.76 7.95 -2.27
N ALA A 44 -2.68 7.22 -2.04
CA ALA A 44 -2.65 5.80 -1.71
C ALA A 44 -1.37 5.51 -0.93
N SER A 45 -1.36 4.42 -0.16
CA SER A 45 -0.28 4.10 0.76
C SER A 45 0.18 2.65 0.65
N LEU A 46 1.27 2.34 1.33
CA LEU A 46 1.76 0.98 1.55
C LEU A 46 1.67 0.64 3.04
N LEU A 47 1.34 -0.61 3.35
CA LEU A 47 1.25 -1.08 4.72
C LEU A 47 1.61 -2.56 4.84
N ILE A 48 2.13 -2.96 6.00
CA ILE A 48 2.19 -4.36 6.42
C ILE A 48 1.13 -4.59 7.50
N GLN A 49 0.21 -5.50 7.25
CA GLN A 49 -0.90 -5.83 8.17
C GLN A 49 -1.25 -7.32 8.10
N GLU A 50 -2.20 -7.72 8.94
CA GLU A 50 -2.73 -9.08 8.96
C GLU A 50 -3.24 -9.53 7.58
N ASN A 51 -2.88 -10.76 7.17
CA ASN A 51 -3.29 -11.39 5.92
C ASN A 51 -4.15 -12.65 6.08
N TYR A 52 -4.74 -12.85 7.25
CA TYR A 52 -5.53 -14.02 7.58
C TYR A 52 -7.02 -13.72 7.68
N ASP A 53 -7.44 -12.84 8.62
CA ASP A 53 -8.84 -12.44 8.75
C ASP A 53 -9.10 -11.10 8.01
N ASP A 54 -10.09 -11.13 7.12
CA ASP A 54 -10.52 -9.94 6.38
C ASP A 54 -11.13 -8.87 7.30
N SER A 55 -11.59 -9.23 8.51
CA SER A 55 -12.11 -8.28 9.50
C SER A 55 -11.11 -7.18 9.83
N ALA A 56 -9.82 -7.52 9.95
CA ALA A 56 -8.75 -6.56 10.21
C ALA A 56 -8.67 -5.48 9.12
N ARG A 57 -8.87 -5.87 7.86
CA ARG A 57 -8.86 -4.93 6.71
C ARG A 57 -10.08 -4.01 6.74
N SER A 58 -11.27 -4.57 7.00
CA SER A 58 -12.51 -3.80 7.09
C SER A 58 -12.51 -2.81 8.26
N ASP A 59 -12.03 -3.22 9.43
CA ASP A 59 -12.01 -2.37 10.61
C ASP A 59 -11.00 -1.22 10.49
N LEU A 60 -9.83 -1.49 9.90
CA LEU A 60 -8.85 -0.45 9.58
C LEU A 60 -9.42 0.60 8.61
N GLU A 61 -10.12 0.16 7.56
CA GLU A 61 -10.78 1.06 6.61
C GLU A 61 -11.86 1.91 7.30
N ASN A 62 -12.76 1.28 8.06
CA ASN A 62 -13.82 1.96 8.80
C ASN A 62 -13.25 2.97 9.80
N TRP A 63 -12.20 2.60 10.52
CA TRP A 63 -11.53 3.48 11.49
C TRP A 63 -10.89 4.69 10.79
N LEU A 64 -10.20 4.46 9.66
CA LEU A 64 -9.51 5.53 8.94
C LEU A 64 -10.50 6.49 8.25
N ASN A 65 -11.61 5.96 7.71
CA ASN A 65 -12.72 6.77 7.18
C ASN A 65 -13.38 7.64 8.23
N ARG A 66 -13.53 7.14 9.47
CA ARG A 66 -14.05 7.93 10.59
C ARG A 66 -13.07 9.02 11.03
N LEU A 67 -11.77 8.73 10.99
CA LEU A 67 -10.72 9.68 11.39
C LEU A 67 -10.54 10.82 10.38
N VAL A 68 -10.68 10.51 9.09
CA VAL A 68 -10.51 11.46 7.98
C VAL A 68 -11.80 11.47 7.15
N PRO A 69 -12.86 12.15 7.64
CA PRO A 69 -14.16 12.15 6.99
C PRO A 69 -14.12 12.94 5.68
N GLU A 70 -14.94 12.56 4.72
CA GLU A 70 -15.16 13.38 3.52
C GLU A 70 -15.99 14.62 3.83
N GLN A 71 -15.93 15.62 2.94
CA GLN A 71 -16.77 16.83 2.99
C GLN A 71 -16.60 17.65 4.28
N ASP A 72 -15.48 17.50 4.98
CA ASP A 72 -15.11 18.40 6.06
C ASP A 72 -14.99 19.83 5.51
N PRO A 73 -15.71 20.84 6.05
CA PRO A 73 -15.64 22.22 5.59
C PRO A 73 -14.23 22.85 5.66
N LEU A 74 -13.31 22.24 6.41
CA LEU A 74 -11.90 22.65 6.45
C LEU A 74 -11.15 22.32 5.14
N TYR A 75 -11.66 21.41 4.32
CA TYR A 75 -10.99 20.97 3.10
C TYR A 75 -11.28 21.91 1.94
N THR A 76 -10.22 22.57 1.46
CA THR A 76 -10.27 23.47 0.29
C THR A 76 -9.84 22.77 -1.01
N HIS A 77 -9.18 21.62 -0.92
CA HIS A 77 -8.74 20.82 -2.06
C HIS A 77 -9.83 19.83 -2.48
N THR A 78 -10.73 20.26 -3.36
CA THR A 78 -11.95 19.51 -3.73
C THR A 78 -12.10 19.29 -5.24
N LEU A 79 -11.03 19.55 -6.00
CA LEU A 79 -11.09 19.56 -7.47
C LEU A 79 -11.37 18.17 -8.07
N GLU A 80 -10.93 17.09 -7.44
CA GLU A 80 -11.12 15.74 -7.96
C GLU A 80 -12.20 14.91 -7.22
N GLY A 81 -13.08 15.56 -6.46
CA GLY A 81 -14.17 14.90 -5.74
C GLY A 81 -14.05 14.96 -4.21
N SER A 82 -15.06 14.41 -3.53
CA SER A 82 -15.17 14.47 -2.06
C SER A 82 -14.10 13.65 -1.31
N ASP A 83 -13.51 12.67 -1.98
CA ASP A 83 -12.49 11.76 -1.46
C ASP A 83 -11.05 12.23 -1.70
N ASP A 84 -10.87 13.35 -2.39
CA ASP A 84 -9.56 13.83 -2.85
C ASP A 84 -8.64 14.27 -1.70
N MET A 85 -9.00 15.35 -0.99
CA MET A 85 -8.26 15.79 0.19
C MET A 85 -8.18 14.71 1.29
N PRO A 86 -9.26 13.97 1.62
CA PRO A 86 -9.18 12.86 2.56
C PRO A 86 -8.10 11.84 2.20
N ALA A 87 -8.00 11.45 0.92
CA ALA A 87 -7.00 10.49 0.49
C ALA A 87 -5.56 10.99 0.67
N HIS A 88 -5.31 12.29 0.50
CA HIS A 88 -4.02 12.89 0.80
C HIS A 88 -3.69 12.88 2.30
N ILE A 89 -4.66 13.19 3.16
CA ILE A 89 -4.46 13.13 4.62
C ILE A 89 -4.19 11.70 5.05
N LYS A 90 -4.98 10.73 4.58
CA LYS A 90 -4.78 9.30 4.85
C LYS A 90 -3.39 8.85 4.39
N SER A 91 -2.93 9.32 3.22
CA SER A 91 -1.57 9.05 2.74
C SER A 91 -0.49 9.63 3.64
N ALA A 92 -0.70 10.85 4.17
CA ALA A 92 0.25 11.51 5.07
C ALA A 92 0.31 10.87 6.47
N LEU A 93 -0.80 10.28 6.94
CA LEU A 93 -0.89 9.59 8.24
C LEU A 93 -0.34 8.16 8.20
N THR A 94 -0.09 7.62 7.02
CA THR A 94 0.35 6.23 6.82
C THR A 94 1.77 6.23 6.22
N ALA A 95 2.06 5.34 5.26
CA ALA A 95 3.39 5.23 4.70
C ALA A 95 3.35 5.21 3.16
N THR A 96 4.31 5.90 2.55
CA THR A 96 4.58 5.82 1.11
C THR A 96 5.70 4.83 0.77
N GLN A 97 6.41 4.32 1.80
CA GLN A 97 7.53 3.41 1.66
C GLN A 97 7.46 2.26 2.68
N LEU A 98 7.86 1.07 2.26
CA LEU A 98 8.20 -0.06 3.13
C LEU A 98 9.61 -0.54 2.85
N SER A 99 10.31 -1.02 3.86
CA SER A 99 11.60 -1.67 3.73
C SER A 99 11.57 -2.99 4.48
N ILE A 100 11.72 -4.09 3.75
CA ILE A 100 11.45 -5.45 4.22
C ILE A 100 12.70 -6.30 4.01
N PRO A 101 13.29 -6.87 5.08
CA PRO A 101 14.41 -7.78 4.91
C PRO A 101 13.98 -9.04 4.17
N PHE A 102 14.89 -9.61 3.38
CA PHE A 102 14.71 -10.91 2.75
C PHE A 102 15.96 -11.77 2.93
N GLN A 103 15.79 -13.08 2.95
CA GLN A 103 16.84 -14.09 3.01
C GLN A 103 16.41 -15.34 2.26
N ASN A 104 17.33 -16.09 1.64
CA ASN A 104 17.01 -17.21 0.74
C ASN A 104 15.98 -16.81 -0.34
N ARG A 105 16.04 -15.54 -0.78
CA ARG A 105 15.07 -14.92 -1.71
C ARG A 105 13.60 -14.98 -1.24
N GLN A 106 13.38 -15.03 0.06
CA GLN A 106 12.06 -14.97 0.69
C GLN A 106 11.96 -13.76 1.62
N LEU A 107 10.81 -13.06 1.56
CA LEU A 107 10.53 -11.96 2.47
C LEU A 107 10.50 -12.49 3.91
N MET A 108 11.20 -11.82 4.82
CA MET A 108 11.20 -12.15 6.25
C MET A 108 10.00 -11.52 6.96
N LEU A 109 8.81 -11.80 6.46
CA LEU A 109 7.54 -11.41 7.07
C LEU A 109 7.16 -12.41 8.17
N GLY A 110 6.49 -11.93 9.22
CA GLY A 110 5.85 -12.82 10.19
C GLY A 110 4.71 -13.62 9.56
N THR A 111 4.28 -14.71 10.22
CA THR A 111 3.25 -15.64 9.73
C THR A 111 1.99 -14.96 9.20
N TRP A 112 1.55 -13.90 9.87
CA TRP A 112 0.33 -13.18 9.56
C TRP A 112 0.56 -11.88 8.79
N GLN A 113 1.80 -11.54 8.45
CA GLN A 113 2.10 -10.28 7.78
C GLN A 113 1.95 -10.41 6.25
N GLY A 114 1.12 -9.55 5.68
CA GLY A 114 1.02 -9.32 4.23
C GLY A 114 1.37 -7.88 3.86
N ILE A 115 1.81 -7.69 2.61
CA ILE A 115 2.09 -6.39 2.01
C ILE A 115 0.83 -5.93 1.29
N TYR A 116 0.36 -4.73 1.64
CA TYR A 116 -0.85 -4.12 1.11
C TYR A 116 -0.57 -2.79 0.45
N LEU A 117 -1.29 -2.54 -0.64
CA LEU A 117 -1.54 -1.20 -1.12
C LEU A 117 -2.86 -0.76 -0.51
N TRP A 118 -2.86 0.38 0.19
CA TRP A 118 -4.07 0.97 0.73
C TRP A 118 -4.55 2.05 -0.24
N GLU A 119 -5.58 1.73 -1.03
CA GLU A 119 -6.25 2.69 -1.90
C GLU A 119 -7.19 3.54 -1.05
N HIS A 120 -7.05 4.87 -1.14
CA HIS A 120 -7.87 5.79 -0.34
C HIS A 120 -8.99 6.45 -1.15
N ARG A 121 -8.89 6.42 -2.49
CA ARG A 121 -9.87 6.98 -3.42
C ARG A 121 -10.94 5.94 -3.79
N HIS A 122 -12.12 6.43 -4.12
CA HIS A 122 -13.18 5.66 -4.72
C HIS A 122 -12.87 5.29 -6.16
N GLY A 123 -13.47 4.18 -6.59
CA GLY A 123 -13.44 3.72 -7.97
C GLY A 123 -12.14 3.05 -8.40
N PRO A 124 -12.15 2.43 -9.60
CA PRO A 124 -11.02 1.65 -10.08
C PRO A 124 -9.83 2.53 -10.45
N ARG A 125 -8.63 2.12 -10.01
CA ARG A 125 -7.37 2.81 -10.29
C ARG A 125 -6.24 1.82 -10.54
N THR A 126 -5.17 2.30 -11.17
CA THR A 126 -3.90 1.57 -11.24
C THR A 126 -2.83 2.40 -10.55
N ARG A 127 -2.22 1.81 -9.52
CA ARG A 127 -1.15 2.42 -8.73
C ARG A 127 0.19 1.83 -9.11
N GLN A 128 1.24 2.63 -8.96
CA GLN A 128 2.61 2.25 -9.31
C GLN A 128 3.44 2.14 -8.04
N VAL A 129 4.02 0.97 -7.83
CA VAL A 129 4.96 0.68 -6.74
C VAL A 129 6.32 0.38 -7.35
N ILE A 130 7.32 1.16 -6.97
CA ILE A 130 8.72 0.89 -7.29
C ILE A 130 9.26 -0.13 -6.30
N VAL A 131 9.86 -1.19 -6.82
CA VAL A 131 10.55 -2.22 -6.06
C VAL A 131 12.03 -2.07 -6.32
N GLN A 132 12.78 -1.79 -5.26
CA GLN A 132 14.22 -1.75 -5.26
C GLN A 132 14.75 -2.92 -4.42
N LEU A 133 15.46 -3.82 -5.08
CA LEU A 133 16.32 -4.81 -4.45
C LEU A 133 17.78 -4.31 -4.52
N PRO A 134 18.69 -4.83 -3.68
CA PRO A 134 20.12 -4.65 -3.89
C PRO A 134 20.54 -4.98 -5.34
#